data_AF-A0A7S2G6I8-F1
#
_entry.id   AF-A0A7S2G6I8-F1
#
_cell.length_a   1.000
_cell.length_b   1.000
_cell.length_c   1.000
_cell.angle_alpha   90.00
_cell.angle_beta   90.00
_cell.angle_gamma   90.00
#
_symmetry.space_group_name_H-M   'P 1'
#
loop_
_entity.id
_entity.type
_entity.pdbx_description
1 polymer ?
#
loop_
_entity_poly.entity_id
_entity_poly.type
_entity_poly.pdbx_seq_one_letter_code
_entity_poly.pdbx_strand_id
1 'polypeptide(L)'
;ATHRLQGTWTTHYLHTGAWFQRKFPDLFQRLANAAVAVDRDRWGLLDAAPCYARLGRPAPRTIELHTVHAGGSLADPTHFDSGSLWTLDVMLAEPGEDFEGGHFQTPEDDGNLRKHFFGRGDAVVFVSHKQHCVAPITRGRRHVLVIEFWHGESRECAHRCTERWGPCNYCLATSNRDRILNARDRPKGMTVDGVQGFGLPLVAEEAVGPQTVAASFGDPTD
;
A
#
# COMPACT_ATOMS: atom_id res chain seq x y z
N ALA A 1 17.03 -7.50 4.23
CA ALA A 1 16.44 -8.78 4.63
C ALA A 1 15.11 -8.93 3.91
N THR A 2 14.71 -10.13 3.49
CA THR A 2 13.38 -10.36 2.92
C THR A 2 12.35 -10.34 4.05
N HIS A 3 11.66 -9.21 4.23
CA HIS A 3 10.57 -9.11 5.20
C HIS A 3 9.47 -10.09 4.77
N ARG A 4 9.11 -11.01 5.67
CA ARG A 4 8.22 -12.12 5.36
C ARG A 4 6.80 -11.75 5.76
N LEU A 5 5.93 -11.57 4.78
CA LEU A 5 4.48 -11.57 5.02
C LEU A 5 4.11 -12.91 5.68
N GLN A 6 3.34 -12.86 6.74
CA GLN A 6 2.87 -14.04 7.45
C GLN A 6 1.39 -14.30 7.14
N GLY A 7 0.97 -15.55 7.21
CA GLY A 7 -0.43 -15.96 7.05
C GLY A 7 -0.97 -15.79 5.63
N THR A 8 -2.31 -15.73 5.53
CA THR A 8 -3.02 -15.63 4.25
C THR A 8 -3.09 -14.16 3.80
N TRP A 9 -2.05 -13.75 3.08
CA TRP A 9 -1.92 -12.42 2.48
C TRP A 9 -1.84 -12.54 0.96
N THR A 10 -2.62 -11.74 0.24
CA THR A 10 -2.50 -11.64 -1.22
C THR A 10 -2.35 -10.19 -1.67
N THR A 11 -1.55 -10.01 -2.73
CA THR A 11 -1.27 -8.69 -3.32
C THR A 11 -1.62 -8.71 -4.79
N HIS A 12 -2.43 -7.74 -5.22
CA HIS A 12 -2.73 -7.48 -6.62
C HIS A 12 -2.07 -6.19 -7.07
N TYR A 13 -1.16 -6.27 -8.04
CA TYR A 13 -0.47 -5.11 -8.59
C TYR A 13 -1.35 -4.39 -9.62
N LEU A 14 -2.13 -3.40 -9.16
CA LEU A 14 -3.08 -2.64 -9.98
C LEU A 14 -2.42 -1.63 -10.91
N HIS A 15 -1.13 -1.34 -10.72
CA HIS A 15 -0.34 -0.53 -11.65
C HIS A 15 0.10 -1.32 -12.91
N THR A 16 -0.15 -2.64 -12.97
CA THR A 16 0.23 -3.46 -14.13
C THR A 16 -0.36 -2.88 -15.42
N GLY A 17 0.50 -2.54 -16.37
CA GLY A 17 0.13 -1.85 -17.59
C GLY A 17 -0.71 -0.60 -17.30
N ALA A 18 -0.40 0.21 -16.29
CA ALA A 18 -1.14 1.41 -15.88
C ALA A 18 -2.66 1.23 -15.67
N TRP A 19 -3.11 0.04 -15.25
CA TRP A 19 -4.53 -0.28 -15.16
C TRP A 19 -5.29 0.65 -14.20
N PHE A 20 -4.77 0.89 -12.99
CA PHE A 20 -5.44 1.72 -11.99
C PHE A 20 -5.62 3.16 -12.48
N GLN A 21 -4.57 3.76 -13.04
CA GLN A 21 -4.60 5.12 -13.55
C GLN A 21 -5.57 5.27 -14.73
N ARG A 22 -5.66 4.28 -15.63
CA ARG A 22 -6.64 4.30 -16.72
C ARG A 22 -8.07 4.08 -16.24
N LYS A 23 -8.27 3.20 -15.25
CA LYS A 23 -9.60 2.84 -14.77
C LYS A 23 -10.19 3.91 -13.85
N PHE A 24 -9.36 4.54 -13.03
CA PHE A 24 -9.75 5.49 -12.00
C PHE A 24 -8.85 6.75 -12.02
N PRO A 25 -8.80 7.50 -13.14
CA PRO A 25 -7.88 8.62 -13.29
C PRO A 25 -8.09 9.72 -12.25
N ASP A 26 -9.35 10.10 -12.00
CA ASP A 26 -9.68 11.15 -11.04
C ASP A 26 -9.35 10.75 -9.60
N LEU A 27 -9.63 9.50 -9.24
CA LEU A 27 -9.30 8.97 -7.91
C LEU A 27 -7.79 8.94 -7.71
N PHE A 28 -7.05 8.42 -8.69
CA PHE A 28 -5.59 8.42 -8.65
C PHE A 28 -5.04 9.85 -8.46
N GLN A 29 -5.57 10.82 -9.21
CA GLN A 29 -5.13 12.20 -9.12
C GLN A 29 -5.42 12.81 -7.74
N ARG A 30 -6.58 12.52 -7.14
CA ARG A 30 -6.92 12.95 -5.77
C ARG A 30 -5.98 12.36 -4.73
N LEU A 31 -5.72 11.04 -4.79
CA LEU A 31 -4.82 10.35 -3.87
C LEU A 31 -3.38 10.88 -3.99
N ALA A 32 -2.89 11.04 -5.23
CA ALA A 32 -1.57 11.61 -5.48
C ALA A 32 -1.47 13.08 -5.01
N ASN A 33 -2.55 13.87 -5.13
CA ASN A 33 -2.58 15.24 -4.63
C ASN A 33 -2.58 15.28 -3.10
N ALA A 34 -3.29 14.36 -2.46
CA ALA A 34 -3.32 14.24 -1.00
C ALA A 34 -1.91 13.93 -0.46
N ALA A 35 -1.19 12.97 -1.05
CA ALA A 35 0.18 12.65 -0.64
C ALA A 35 1.12 13.87 -0.72
N VAL A 36 1.03 14.64 -1.82
CA VAL A 36 1.83 15.86 -2.02
C VAL A 36 1.43 16.97 -1.04
N ALA A 37 0.14 17.10 -0.71
CA ALA A 37 -0.33 18.07 0.27
C ALA A 37 0.20 17.73 1.67
N VAL A 38 0.11 16.46 2.08
CA VAL A 38 0.66 16.00 3.37
C VAL A 38 2.17 16.24 3.44
N ASP A 39 2.92 15.97 2.37
CA ASP A 39 4.35 16.24 2.35
C ASP A 39 4.65 17.72 2.61
N ARG A 40 4.00 18.61 1.87
CA ARG A 40 4.18 20.07 2.03
C ARG A 40 3.88 20.54 3.45
N ASP A 41 2.80 20.02 4.03
CA ASP A 41 2.32 20.47 5.33
C ASP A 41 3.11 19.87 6.50
N ARG A 42 3.79 18.73 6.31
CA ARG A 42 4.39 17.95 7.41
C ARG A 42 5.90 17.77 7.32
N TRP A 43 6.45 17.59 6.12
CA TRP A 43 7.84 17.11 5.97
C TRP A 43 8.69 17.94 5.02
N GLY A 44 8.08 18.58 4.02
CA GLY A 44 8.76 19.35 2.98
C GLY A 44 9.81 18.54 2.21
N LEU A 45 9.62 17.22 2.01
CA LEU A 45 10.66 16.38 1.40
C LEU A 45 10.90 16.74 -0.06
N LEU A 46 9.89 17.23 -0.79
CA LEU A 46 10.08 17.74 -2.14
C LEU A 46 10.91 19.01 -2.21
N ASP A 47 10.84 19.85 -1.17
CA ASP A 47 11.51 21.13 -1.11
C ASP A 47 12.88 21.05 -0.41
N ALA A 48 13.15 19.95 0.31
CA ALA A 48 14.37 19.75 1.09
C ALA A 48 15.66 19.74 0.25
N ALA A 49 15.59 19.45 -1.05
CA ALA A 49 16.74 19.46 -1.93
C ALA A 49 16.43 20.00 -3.34
N PRO A 50 17.24 20.93 -3.90
CA PRO A 50 17.03 21.47 -5.25
C PRO A 50 17.03 20.41 -6.36
N CYS A 51 17.63 19.24 -6.12
CA CYS A 51 17.61 18.14 -7.08
C CYS A 51 16.21 17.53 -7.24
N TYR A 52 15.36 17.54 -6.21
CA TYR A 52 14.00 16.99 -6.29
C TYR A 52 13.09 17.88 -7.15
N ALA A 53 13.23 19.20 -7.08
CA ALA A 53 12.53 20.12 -7.97
C ALA A 53 12.81 19.81 -9.46
N ARG A 54 14.01 19.32 -9.81
CA ARG A 54 14.37 18.93 -11.19
C ARG A 54 13.81 17.58 -11.62
N LEU A 55 13.54 16.68 -10.67
CA LEU A 55 12.94 15.38 -10.94
C LEU A 55 11.43 15.47 -11.15
N GLY A 56 10.84 16.61 -10.81
CA GLY A 56 9.41 16.85 -10.96
C GLY A 56 8.59 16.09 -9.92
N ARG A 57 7.31 15.90 -10.22
CA ARG A 57 6.37 15.26 -9.30
C ARG A 57 6.67 13.75 -9.17
N PRO A 58 6.69 13.19 -7.95
CA PRO A 58 6.82 11.74 -7.77
C PRO A 58 5.76 10.93 -8.52
N ALA A 59 6.21 9.84 -9.12
CA ALA A 59 5.38 8.90 -9.87
C ALA A 59 5.04 7.68 -8.99
N PRO A 60 3.95 6.93 -9.30
CA PRO A 60 3.65 5.70 -8.58
C PRO A 60 4.68 4.62 -8.96
N ARG A 61 5.40 4.13 -7.96
CA ARG A 61 6.27 2.96 -8.05
C ARG A 61 5.46 1.67 -8.06
N THR A 62 4.45 1.60 -7.20
CA THR A 62 3.54 0.47 -7.11
C THR A 62 2.17 0.97 -6.67
N ILE A 63 1.13 0.29 -7.16
CA ILE A 63 -0.25 0.40 -6.69
C ILE A 63 -0.69 -1.04 -6.44
N GLU A 64 -1.06 -1.33 -5.19
CA GLU A 64 -1.31 -2.67 -4.68
C GLU A 64 -2.64 -2.74 -3.96
N LEU A 65 -3.46 -3.74 -4.26
CA LEU A 65 -4.56 -4.13 -3.39
C LEU A 65 -4.08 -5.29 -2.52
N HIS A 66 -3.99 -5.05 -1.22
CA HIS A 66 -3.71 -6.07 -0.23
C HIS A 66 -5.02 -6.62 0.30
N THR A 67 -5.16 -7.94 0.23
CA THR A 67 -6.21 -8.70 0.91
C THR A 67 -5.55 -9.56 1.96
N VAL A 68 -5.84 -9.25 3.22
CA VAL A 68 -5.22 -9.88 4.38
C VAL A 68 -6.33 -10.56 5.19
N HIS A 69 -6.21 -11.87 5.40
CA HIS A 69 -7.17 -12.64 6.21
C HIS A 69 -6.62 -12.86 7.62
N ALA A 70 -7.43 -13.47 8.49
CA ALA A 70 -6.99 -13.92 9.82
C ALA A 70 -5.65 -14.70 9.76
N GLY A 71 -4.77 -14.39 10.71
CA GLY A 71 -3.37 -14.82 10.76
C GLY A 71 -2.41 -14.03 9.87
N GLY A 72 -2.94 -13.21 8.94
CA GLY A 72 -2.17 -12.35 8.05
C GLY A 72 -1.52 -11.18 8.79
N SER A 73 -0.23 -10.94 8.55
CA SER A 73 0.51 -9.83 9.18
C SER A 73 1.77 -9.41 8.41
N LEU A 74 2.25 -8.22 8.75
CA LEU A 74 3.61 -7.74 8.47
C LEU A 74 4.25 -7.42 9.83
N ALA A 75 4.62 -8.45 10.58
CA ALA A 75 4.92 -8.33 12.01
C ALA A 75 6.31 -7.76 12.36
N ASP A 76 7.20 -7.57 11.39
CA ASP A 76 8.55 -7.07 11.63
C ASP A 76 8.52 -5.55 11.89
N PRO A 77 8.78 -5.08 13.13
CA PRO A 77 8.71 -3.66 13.47
C PRO A 77 9.84 -2.84 12.83
N THR A 78 10.86 -3.49 12.27
CA THR A 78 11.98 -2.82 11.58
C THR A 78 11.76 -2.67 10.09
N HIS A 79 10.61 -3.13 9.58
CA HIS A 79 10.24 -3.03 8.18
C HIS A 79 10.09 -1.57 7.73
N PHE A 80 10.49 -1.31 6.49
CA PHE A 80 10.22 -0.05 5.80
C PHE A 80 10.18 -0.27 4.27
N ASP A 81 9.57 0.65 3.55
CA ASP A 81 9.38 0.60 2.10
C ASP A 81 10.59 1.16 1.36
N SER A 82 11.68 0.37 1.32
CA SER A 82 12.92 0.78 0.66
C SER A 82 12.71 1.16 -0.81
N GLY A 83 13.23 2.32 -1.21
CA GLY A 83 13.18 2.80 -2.60
C GLY A 83 12.03 3.76 -2.91
N SER A 84 11.03 3.86 -2.02
CA SER A 84 9.91 4.80 -2.12
C SER A 84 10.17 6.06 -1.29
N LEU A 85 9.47 7.14 -1.62
CA LEU A 85 9.48 8.42 -0.92
C LEU A 85 8.37 8.48 0.13
N TRP A 86 7.13 8.28 -0.33
CA TRP A 86 5.96 8.16 0.53
C TRP A 86 5.14 6.93 0.17
N THR A 87 4.47 6.40 1.17
CA THR A 87 3.47 5.34 1.03
C THR A 87 2.14 5.92 1.49
N LEU A 88 1.09 5.61 0.74
CA LEU A 88 -0.29 5.97 1.03
C LEU A 88 -1.12 4.69 1.13
N ASP A 89 -1.75 4.49 2.27
CA ASP A 89 -2.63 3.37 2.56
C ASP A 89 -4.07 3.88 2.66
N VAL A 90 -4.96 3.43 1.77
CA VAL A 90 -6.40 3.67 1.86
C VAL A 90 -7.07 2.43 2.41
N MET A 91 -7.77 2.57 3.53
CA MET A 91 -8.55 1.47 4.09
C MET A 91 -9.84 1.27 3.30
N LEU A 92 -10.09 0.03 2.86
CA LEU A 92 -11.28 -0.34 2.10
C LEU A 92 -12.25 -1.23 2.90
N ALA A 93 -11.88 -1.61 4.12
CA ALA A 93 -12.66 -2.44 5.03
C ALA A 93 -12.91 -1.69 6.35
N GLU A 94 -14.05 -1.92 6.98
CA GLU A 94 -14.40 -1.24 8.24
C GLU A 94 -13.84 -2.01 9.46
N PRO A 95 -12.93 -1.44 10.26
CA PRO A 95 -12.42 -2.08 11.47
C PRO A 95 -13.54 -2.38 12.47
N GLY A 96 -13.50 -3.57 13.09
CA GLY A 96 -14.54 -4.04 14.02
C GLY A 96 -15.73 -4.72 13.34
N GLU A 97 -16.06 -4.33 12.10
CA GLU A 97 -17.11 -4.99 11.30
C GLU A 97 -16.52 -6.06 10.37
N ASP A 98 -15.66 -5.64 9.43
CA ASP A 98 -15.07 -6.50 8.41
C ASP A 98 -13.87 -7.30 8.92
N PHE A 99 -13.14 -6.77 9.91
CA PHE A 99 -11.96 -7.42 10.51
C PHE A 99 -11.65 -6.94 11.93
N GLU A 100 -10.87 -7.75 12.66
CA GLU A 100 -10.29 -7.42 13.97
C GLU A 100 -8.76 -7.59 13.95
N GLY A 101 -8.05 -6.85 14.80
CA GLY A 101 -6.58 -6.79 14.76
C GLY A 101 -6.09 -5.94 13.59
N GLY A 102 -4.99 -6.33 12.94
CA GLY A 102 -4.58 -5.70 11.66
C GLY A 102 -4.16 -4.23 11.76
N HIS A 103 -3.82 -3.74 12.95
CA HIS A 103 -3.47 -2.33 13.17
C HIS A 103 -2.17 -1.98 12.45
N PHE A 104 -2.16 -0.83 11.76
CA PHE A 104 -0.91 -0.20 11.33
C PHE A 104 -0.20 0.36 12.56
N GLN A 105 1.10 0.10 12.66
CA GLN A 105 1.88 0.45 13.84
C GLN A 105 3.23 1.05 13.47
N THR A 106 3.69 2.00 14.28
CA THR A 106 5.04 2.59 14.18
C THR A 106 5.78 2.40 15.49
N PRO A 107 7.09 2.10 15.46
CA PRO A 107 7.92 2.14 16.67
C PRO A 107 8.10 3.59 17.14
N GLU A 108 8.14 3.75 18.45
CA GLU A 108 8.37 5.00 19.16
C GLU A 108 9.70 4.91 19.94
N ASP A 109 10.23 6.06 20.38
CA ASP A 109 11.55 6.13 21.02
C ASP A 109 11.63 5.41 22.38
N ASP A 110 10.47 5.20 23.01
CA ASP A 110 10.34 4.41 24.25
C ASP A 110 10.33 2.88 24.01
N GLY A 111 10.43 2.46 22.74
CA GLY A 111 10.38 1.07 22.31
C GLY A 111 8.98 0.49 22.15
N ASN A 112 7.92 1.27 22.41
CA ASN A 112 6.55 0.83 22.20
C ASN A 112 6.13 0.96 20.73
N LEU A 113 5.08 0.22 20.36
CA LEU A 113 4.43 0.33 19.06
C LEU A 113 3.15 1.18 19.17
N ARG A 114 3.17 2.38 18.59
CA ARG A 114 1.96 3.22 18.48
C ARG A 114 1.03 2.64 17.44
N LYS A 115 -0.24 2.48 17.80
CA LYS A 115 -1.31 2.05 16.88
C LYS A 115 -1.93 3.26 16.20
N HIS A 116 -2.13 3.18 14.89
CA HIS A 116 -2.84 4.19 14.11
C HIS A 116 -4.17 3.61 13.64
N PHE A 117 -5.25 4.34 13.91
CA PHE A 117 -6.60 3.93 13.58
C PHE A 117 -7.11 4.76 12.40
N PHE A 118 -7.67 4.09 11.41
CA PHE A 118 -8.30 4.70 10.25
C PHE A 118 -9.35 3.71 9.70
N GLY A 119 -10.54 4.24 9.40
CA GLY A 119 -11.72 3.49 8.99
C GLY A 119 -11.87 3.41 7.48
N ARG A 120 -12.95 2.80 6.99
CA ARG A 120 -13.17 2.67 5.55
C ARG A 120 -13.26 4.03 4.88
N GLY A 121 -12.47 4.22 3.83
CA GLY A 121 -12.39 5.48 3.06
C GLY A 121 -11.31 6.44 3.56
N ASP A 122 -10.80 6.24 4.78
CA ASP A 122 -9.67 7.02 5.29
C ASP A 122 -8.37 6.59 4.61
N ALA A 123 -7.41 7.52 4.59
CA ALA A 123 -6.07 7.28 4.12
C ALA A 123 -5.02 7.71 5.15
N VAL A 124 -3.98 6.89 5.30
CA VAL A 124 -2.76 7.26 6.02
C VAL A 124 -1.66 7.48 4.98
N VAL A 125 -0.95 8.60 5.10
CA VAL A 125 0.25 8.89 4.32
C VAL A 125 1.42 8.92 5.28
N PHE A 126 2.50 8.23 4.92
CA PHE A 126 3.71 8.19 5.72
C PHE A 126 4.95 8.17 4.84
N VAL A 127 6.06 8.61 5.42
CA VAL A 127 7.36 8.58 4.77
C VAL A 127 7.85 7.13 4.68
N SER A 128 8.08 6.64 3.47
CA SER A 128 8.32 5.21 3.19
C SER A 128 9.52 4.62 3.94
N HIS A 129 10.53 5.42 4.24
CA HIS A 129 11.73 4.98 4.96
C HIS A 129 11.58 4.98 6.48
N LYS A 130 10.43 5.38 7.02
CA LYS A 130 10.12 5.24 8.45
C LYS A 130 9.65 3.82 8.74
N GLN A 131 10.12 3.29 9.86
CA GLN A 131 9.79 1.95 10.29
C GLN A 131 8.29 1.82 10.58
N HIS A 132 7.68 0.73 10.15
CA HIS A 132 6.29 0.43 10.41
C HIS A 132 6.01 -1.06 10.27
N CYS A 133 4.93 -1.51 10.89
CA CYS A 133 4.47 -2.88 10.81
C CYS A 133 2.94 -2.96 10.83
N VAL A 134 2.40 -4.14 10.55
CA VAL A 134 0.97 -4.42 10.64
C VAL A 134 0.76 -5.60 11.56
N ALA A 135 0.05 -5.37 12.66
CA ALA A 135 -0.31 -6.40 13.63
C ALA A 135 -1.11 -7.54 12.96
N PRO A 136 -1.08 -8.76 13.50
CA PRO A 136 -1.90 -9.84 12.97
C PRO A 136 -3.39 -9.53 12.97
N ILE A 137 -4.06 -9.94 11.90
CA ILE A 137 -5.53 -9.99 11.86
C ILE A 137 -5.99 -11.21 12.66
N THR A 138 -6.91 -11.00 13.59
CA THR A 138 -7.46 -12.07 14.44
C THR A 138 -8.75 -12.64 13.88
N ARG A 139 -9.55 -11.83 13.20
CA ARG A 139 -10.83 -12.22 12.59
C ARG A 139 -11.08 -11.43 11.31
N GLY A 140 -11.81 -12.04 10.37
CA GLY A 140 -12.32 -11.35 9.19
C GLY A 140 -11.28 -11.11 8.10
N ARG A 141 -11.47 -10.05 7.31
CA ARG A 141 -10.67 -9.74 6.12
C ARG A 141 -10.47 -8.24 5.95
N ARG A 142 -9.21 -7.80 5.99
CA ARG A 142 -8.79 -6.42 5.75
C ARG A 142 -8.43 -6.22 4.28
N HIS A 143 -8.98 -5.16 3.70
CA HIS A 143 -8.62 -4.71 2.35
C HIS A 143 -8.00 -3.33 2.42
N VAL A 144 -6.82 -3.17 1.84
CA VAL A 144 -6.13 -1.87 1.75
C VAL A 144 -5.58 -1.67 0.37
N LEU A 145 -5.81 -0.47 -0.18
CA LEU A 145 -5.13 0.02 -1.37
C LEU A 145 -3.86 0.74 -0.92
N VAL A 146 -2.71 0.24 -1.34
CA VAL A 146 -1.39 0.81 -1.07
C VAL A 146 -0.86 1.47 -2.34
N ILE A 147 -0.39 2.70 -2.24
CA ILE A 147 0.31 3.41 -3.32
C ILE A 147 1.65 3.88 -2.78
N GLU A 148 2.73 3.50 -3.46
CA GLU A 148 4.05 4.06 -3.16
C GLU A 148 4.47 4.99 -4.27
N PHE A 149 4.97 6.15 -3.86
CA PHE A 149 5.47 7.18 -4.74
C PHE A 149 7.00 7.23 -4.66
N TRP A 150 7.66 7.53 -5.77
CA TRP A 150 9.10 7.72 -5.81
C TRP A 150 9.52 8.78 -6.84
N HIS A 151 10.77 9.22 -6.77
CA HIS A 151 11.39 9.93 -7.89
C HIS A 151 11.98 8.92 -8.88
N GLY A 152 11.23 8.67 -9.94
CA GLY A 152 11.49 7.71 -10.99
C GLY A 152 10.34 7.70 -11.99
N GLU A 153 10.39 6.79 -12.96
CA GLU A 153 9.30 6.60 -13.90
C GLU A 153 8.09 5.93 -13.23
N SER A 154 6.88 6.19 -13.75
CA SER A 154 5.70 5.41 -13.38
C SER A 154 5.92 3.96 -13.81
N ARG A 155 5.73 3.01 -12.89
CA ARG A 155 5.92 1.59 -13.22
C ARG A 155 4.63 0.97 -13.72
N GLU A 156 4.81 0.00 -14.61
CA GLU A 156 3.72 -0.77 -15.24
C GLU A 156 3.95 -2.29 -15.20
N CYS A 157 5.05 -2.74 -14.56
CA CYS A 157 5.33 -4.16 -14.37
C CYS A 157 4.45 -4.75 -13.26
N ALA A 158 4.25 -6.07 -13.26
CA ALA A 158 3.41 -6.74 -12.26
C ALA A 158 4.17 -7.11 -10.96
N HIS A 159 4.97 -6.19 -10.44
CA HIS A 159 5.69 -6.31 -9.17
C HIS A 159 6.17 -4.94 -8.66
N ARG A 160 6.66 -4.89 -7.41
CA ARG A 160 7.28 -3.70 -6.83
C ARG A 160 8.70 -3.46 -7.37
N CYS A 161 8.82 -2.65 -8.43
CA CYS A 161 10.09 -2.45 -9.12
C CYS A 161 11.18 -1.82 -8.25
N THR A 162 12.43 -2.23 -8.44
CA THR A 162 13.61 -1.63 -7.79
C THR A 162 14.33 -0.61 -8.68
N GLU A 163 14.15 -0.72 -9.99
CA GLU A 163 14.80 0.16 -10.97
C GLU A 163 14.00 1.44 -11.16
N ARG A 164 14.59 2.59 -10.81
CA ARG A 164 13.89 3.89 -10.90
C ARG A 164 13.71 4.39 -12.32
N TRP A 165 14.61 4.01 -13.23
CA TRP A 165 14.60 4.43 -14.63
C TRP A 165 14.89 3.26 -15.56
N GLY A 166 14.41 3.36 -16.79
CA GLY A 166 14.67 2.38 -17.84
C GLY A 166 13.72 1.19 -17.82
N PRO A 167 13.93 0.25 -18.76
CA PRO A 167 13.03 -0.88 -18.95
C PRO A 167 13.07 -1.84 -17.76
N CYS A 168 11.90 -2.40 -17.44
CA CYS A 168 11.78 -3.48 -16.48
C CYS A 168 11.53 -4.80 -17.23
N ASN A 169 12.39 -5.80 -17.03
CA ASN A 169 12.28 -7.09 -17.71
C ASN A 169 11.23 -8.03 -17.08
N TYR A 170 10.54 -7.59 -16.03
CA TYR A 170 9.49 -8.37 -15.39
C TYR A 170 8.14 -8.09 -16.04
N CYS A 171 7.65 -9.06 -16.81
CA CYS A 171 6.39 -8.94 -17.51
C CYS A 171 5.28 -9.77 -16.85
N LEU A 172 4.07 -9.67 -17.40
CA LEU A 172 2.93 -10.47 -16.97
C LEU A 172 3.19 -11.98 -17.08
N ALA A 173 3.96 -12.42 -18.08
CA ALA A 173 4.33 -13.83 -18.22
C ALA A 173 5.21 -14.30 -17.05
N THR A 174 6.18 -13.48 -16.61
CA THR A 174 6.99 -13.76 -15.42
C THR A 174 6.10 -13.81 -14.16
N SER A 175 5.20 -12.84 -14.00
CA SER A 175 4.26 -12.82 -12.87
C SER A 175 3.37 -14.07 -12.81
N ASN A 176 2.83 -14.49 -13.95
CA ASN A 176 2.02 -15.71 -14.04
C ASN A 176 2.84 -16.97 -13.73
N ARG A 177 4.08 -17.03 -14.21
CA ARG A 177 5.00 -18.13 -13.89
C ARG A 177 5.24 -18.22 -12.38
N ASP A 178 5.57 -17.10 -11.75
CA ASP A 178 5.84 -17.03 -10.31
C ASP A 178 4.60 -17.42 -9.49
N ARG A 179 3.39 -16.99 -9.91
CA ARG A 179 2.13 -17.43 -9.30
C ARG A 179 1.94 -18.94 -9.35
N ILE A 180 2.22 -19.58 -10.49
CA ILE A 180 2.08 -21.03 -10.66
C ILE A 180 3.11 -21.77 -9.78
N LEU A 181 4.36 -21.29 -9.75
CA LEU A 181 5.41 -21.88 -8.92
C LEU A 181 5.07 -21.77 -7.43
N ASN A 182 4.70 -20.58 -6.96
CA ASN A 182 4.34 -20.34 -5.56
C ASN A 182 3.08 -21.11 -5.12
N ALA A 183 2.15 -21.40 -6.03
CA ALA A 183 0.98 -22.21 -5.73
C ALA A 183 1.34 -23.69 -5.48
N ARG A 184 2.40 -24.21 -6.12
CA ARG A 184 2.87 -25.59 -5.94
C ARG A 184 3.58 -25.81 -4.60
N ASP A 185 4.20 -24.75 -4.08
CA ASP A 185 4.90 -24.77 -2.80
C ASP A 185 3.99 -24.54 -1.59
N ARG A 186 2.67 -24.37 -1.79
CA ARG A 186 1.71 -24.26 -0.69
C ARG A 186 1.61 -25.60 0.06
N PRO A 187 1.66 -25.59 1.41
CA PRO A 187 1.46 -26.81 2.19
C PRO A 187 0.16 -27.53 1.80
N LYS A 188 0.25 -28.83 1.50
CA LYS A 188 -0.92 -29.67 1.23
C LYS A 188 -1.79 -29.70 2.50
N GLY A 189 -2.98 -29.10 2.43
CA GLY A 189 -3.92 -28.99 3.55
C GLY A 189 -4.70 -27.67 3.60
N MET A 190 -4.29 -26.66 2.83
CA MET A 190 -5.06 -25.42 2.65
C MET A 190 -6.06 -25.63 1.50
N THR A 191 -7.33 -25.90 1.82
CA THR A 191 -8.37 -26.04 0.80
C THR A 191 -8.58 -24.70 0.10
N VAL A 192 -8.67 -24.74 -1.23
CA VAL A 192 -8.86 -23.56 -2.09
C VAL A 192 -10.35 -23.22 -2.24
N ASP A 193 -11.18 -23.67 -1.30
CA ASP A 193 -12.61 -23.41 -1.28
C ASP A 193 -12.85 -21.96 -0.86
N GLY A 194 -12.73 -21.05 -1.82
CA GLY A 194 -12.97 -19.63 -1.60
C GLY A 194 -12.34 -18.68 -2.62
N VAL A 195 -11.43 -19.14 -3.49
CA VAL A 195 -10.90 -18.29 -4.58
C VAL A 195 -11.82 -18.38 -5.79
N GLN A 196 -13.05 -17.88 -5.64
CA GLN A 196 -13.80 -17.41 -6.81
C GLN A 196 -13.09 -16.14 -7.28
N GLY A 197 -12.51 -16.20 -8.48
CA GLY A 197 -11.98 -15.02 -9.15
C GLY A 197 -13.11 -14.00 -9.28
N PHE A 198 -13.00 -12.90 -8.54
CA PHE A 198 -13.95 -11.80 -8.63
C PHE A 198 -13.68 -11.00 -9.91
N GLY A 199 -14.33 -11.41 -11.00
CA GLY A 199 -14.87 -10.44 -11.95
C GLY A 199 -16.14 -9.86 -11.32
N LEU A 200 -16.02 -8.70 -10.67
CA LEU A 200 -17.21 -8.00 -10.15
C LEU A 200 -18.01 -7.42 -11.32
N PRO A 201 -19.32 -7.70 -11.44
CA PRO A 201 -20.21 -6.87 -12.24
C PRO A 201 -20.37 -5.50 -11.54
N LEU A 202 -20.08 -4.43 -12.28
CA LEU A 202 -20.29 -3.05 -11.87
C LEU A 202 -21.77 -2.71 -11.92
N VAL A 203 -22.40 -2.51 -10.77
CA VAL A 203 -23.55 -1.61 -10.65
C VAL A 203 -23.04 -0.36 -9.93
N ALA A 204 -23.17 0.77 -10.62
CA ALA A 204 -22.79 2.07 -10.12
C ALA A 204 -23.94 2.63 -9.28
N GLU A 205 -23.68 2.97 -8.02
CA GLU A 205 -24.52 3.92 -7.29
C GLU A 205 -23.67 4.96 -6.53
N GLU A 206 -24.08 6.18 -6.82
CA GLU A 206 -24.01 7.52 -6.24
C GLU A 206 -23.00 7.93 -5.15
N ALA A 207 -22.57 9.18 -5.31
CA ALA A 207 -21.50 9.86 -4.61
C ALA A 207 -21.92 10.33 -3.20
N VAL A 208 -21.10 9.99 -2.20
CA VAL A 208 -21.11 10.63 -0.88
C VAL A 208 -20.05 11.73 -0.88
N GLY A 209 -20.42 12.89 -0.34
CA GLY A 209 -19.64 14.13 -0.33
C GLY A 209 -18.31 14.07 0.45
N PRO A 210 -17.50 15.13 0.38
CA PRO A 210 -16.12 15.11 0.87
C PRO A 210 -16.07 15.06 2.40
N GLN A 211 -15.42 14.02 2.94
CA GLN A 211 -14.97 14.00 4.33
C GLN A 211 -13.53 14.51 4.43
N THR A 212 -13.28 15.32 5.46
CA THR A 212 -12.00 15.95 5.80
C THR A 212 -10.96 14.92 6.21
N VAL A 213 -9.79 14.98 5.57
CA VAL A 213 -8.61 14.20 5.92
C VAL A 213 -8.00 14.78 7.20
N ALA A 214 -8.09 14.07 8.32
CA ALA A 214 -7.37 14.41 9.53
C ALA A 214 -6.00 13.72 9.52
N ALA A 215 -4.93 14.48 9.26
CA ALA A 215 -3.57 14.04 9.52
C ALA A 215 -3.20 14.45 10.95
N SER A 216 -2.87 13.50 11.81
CA SER A 216 -2.27 13.77 13.14
C SER A 216 -0.93 13.05 13.21
N PHE A 217 0.15 13.81 13.13
CA PHE A 217 1.49 13.36 13.49
C PHE A 217 2.13 14.42 14.39
N GLY A 218 2.82 13.93 15.42
CA GLY A 218 3.58 14.75 16.37
C GLY A 218 4.69 15.51 15.65
N ASP A 219 4.97 16.70 16.20
CA ASP A 219 6.02 17.60 15.77
C ASP A 219 7.39 16.92 15.96
N PRO A 220 8.28 16.88 14.95
CA PRO A 220 9.64 16.33 15.10
C PRO A 220 10.59 17.23 15.90
N THR A 221 10.11 18.24 16.63
CA THR A 221 10.94 19.12 17.47
C THR A 221 10.92 18.82 18.97
N ASP A 222 10.25 17.74 19.41
CA ASP A 222 10.27 17.29 20.82
C ASP A 222 10.99 15.95 20.99
#